data_AF-A0A4Q9VKY4-F1
#
_entry.id   AF-A0A4Q9VKY4-F1
#
_cell.length_a   1.000
_cell.length_b   1.000
_cell.length_c   1.000
_cell.angle_alpha   90.00
_cell.angle_beta   90.00
_cell.angle_gamma   90.00
#
_symmetry.space_group_name_H-M   'P 1'
#
loop_
_entity.id
_entity.type
_entity.pdbx_description
1 polymer ?
#
loop_
_entity_poly.entity_id
_entity_poly.type
_entity_poly.pdbx_seq_one_letter_code
_entity_poly.pdbx_strand_id
1 'polypeptide(L)'
;MTRSDHPDPALVRGWCPGARRPMESGDGFLVRLRLSGGVMSATLAGDVADLARRLGSGLIDLTQRANLQIRGVAAGDVDELIGELDALGVIDPDAASEAVRNIVASPLAGLDASAPIDGRALTHALEAALVADPALHALPPKFGFVVDDGGRCGLGDVAADVRLTGLATPEGPRVLISIADRPGHARPIAVVAVGEAAPSAVALARAVVRLRADLAETPRRMPELIARVGLDALLAAAGFGAAMAEVATLPRPGGANAVLGDHTAGPVGFLGLGAPYGRLTADRLALIGDLAGERGSGELRLTPWRAVLIPGIAPEKMGRIRPWLTAAQFITSADDPRLAVVTCAGSSGCRNGGRDTRADAERLAGLARRLAPGGTTLHLSGCEKGCARPGPTPITLTARGDRYDLIRDGRAWDAPWLAGLTLDEAASALADLAPF
;
A
#
# COMPACT_ATOMS: atom_id res chain seq x y z
N MET A 1 -6.91 -17.56 -29.65
CA MET A 1 -7.64 -17.86 -28.38
C MET A 1 -6.92 -19.05 -27.76
N THR A 2 -6.32 -19.02 -26.57
CA THR A 2 -6.64 -18.26 -25.35
C THR A 2 -5.53 -18.53 -24.31
N ARG A 3 -4.83 -17.50 -23.81
CA ARG A 3 -4.23 -17.43 -22.44
C ARG A 3 -3.42 -16.15 -22.15
N SER A 4 -3.64 -15.03 -22.87
CA SER A 4 -2.82 -13.81 -22.72
C SER A 4 -3.22 -12.87 -21.58
N ASP A 5 -4.40 -13.01 -20.98
CA ASP A 5 -4.95 -11.88 -20.21
C ASP A 5 -4.82 -12.03 -18.69
N HIS A 6 -4.31 -13.16 -18.20
CA HIS A 6 -4.12 -13.38 -16.76
C HIS A 6 -2.91 -14.26 -16.43
N PRO A 7 -2.24 -14.00 -15.28
CA PRO A 7 -1.24 -14.91 -14.75
C PRO A 7 -1.88 -16.28 -14.49
N ASP A 8 -1.06 -17.33 -14.47
CA ASP A 8 -1.53 -18.69 -14.18
C ASP A 8 -2.46 -18.68 -12.94
N PRO A 9 -3.74 -19.10 -13.10
CA PRO A 9 -4.70 -19.13 -12.00
C PRO A 9 -4.18 -19.85 -10.75
N ALA A 10 -3.30 -20.86 -10.90
CA ALA A 10 -2.71 -21.60 -9.79
C ALA A 10 -1.83 -20.71 -8.87
N LEU A 11 -1.29 -19.61 -9.41
CA LEU A 11 -0.47 -18.67 -8.64
C LEU A 11 -1.32 -17.69 -7.80
N VAL A 12 -2.60 -17.53 -8.15
CA VAL A 12 -3.50 -16.54 -7.54
C VAL A 12 -4.18 -17.12 -6.30
N ARG A 13 -3.83 -16.58 -5.11
CA ARG A 13 -4.45 -17.02 -3.83
C ARG A 13 -5.91 -16.57 -3.66
N GLY A 14 -6.31 -15.49 -4.31
CA GLY A 14 -7.71 -14.99 -4.30
C GLY A 14 -8.11 -14.12 -3.10
N TRP A 15 -7.24 -13.95 -2.10
CA TRP A 15 -7.53 -13.15 -0.90
C TRP A 15 -6.26 -12.46 -0.35
N CYS A 16 -6.41 -11.53 0.59
CA CYS A 16 -5.31 -10.75 1.21
C CYS A 16 -5.01 -11.28 2.63
N PRO A 17 -3.74 -11.47 3.03
CA PRO A 17 -3.40 -11.92 4.38
C PRO A 17 -3.91 -10.95 5.45
N GLY A 18 -4.41 -11.52 6.54
CA GLY A 18 -4.70 -10.85 7.82
C GLY A 18 -4.01 -11.60 8.96
N ALA A 19 -4.13 -11.14 10.21
CA ALA A 19 -3.60 -11.90 11.33
C ALA A 19 -4.50 -13.09 11.67
N ARG A 20 -5.83 -12.92 11.60
CA ARG A 20 -6.81 -13.99 11.83
C ARG A 20 -6.95 -14.96 10.66
N ARG A 21 -6.34 -14.62 9.52
CA ARG A 21 -6.19 -15.52 8.37
C ARG A 21 -4.79 -15.34 7.78
N PRO A 22 -3.75 -15.95 8.36
CA PRO A 22 -2.38 -15.85 7.86
C PRO A 22 -2.22 -16.52 6.50
N MET A 23 -1.31 -16.01 5.67
CA MET A 23 -1.03 -16.59 4.35
C MET A 23 0.30 -17.31 4.37
N GLU A 24 0.28 -18.60 4.05
CA GLU A 24 1.49 -19.38 3.88
C GLU A 24 2.29 -18.90 2.66
N SER A 25 3.58 -18.67 2.85
CA SER A 25 4.53 -18.19 1.84
C SER A 25 5.67 -19.19 1.63
N GLY A 26 6.80 -18.74 1.07
CA GLY A 26 7.98 -19.60 0.91
C GLY A 26 8.75 -19.80 2.22
N ASP A 27 8.79 -18.77 3.06
CA ASP A 27 9.60 -18.70 4.26
C ASP A 27 8.82 -18.91 5.57
N GLY A 28 7.54 -19.26 5.48
CA GLY A 28 6.62 -19.35 6.62
C GLY A 28 5.34 -18.57 6.36
N PHE A 29 4.59 -18.28 7.42
CA PHE A 29 3.36 -17.50 7.35
C PHE A 29 3.63 -15.99 7.31
N LEU A 30 2.75 -15.30 6.59
CA LEU A 30 2.63 -13.85 6.57
C LEU A 30 1.47 -13.46 7.48
N VAL A 31 1.79 -12.67 8.51
CA VAL A 31 0.83 -12.18 9.50
C VAL A 31 0.77 -10.67 9.39
N ARG A 32 -0.40 -10.12 9.06
CA ARG A 32 -0.60 -8.69 8.79
C ARG A 32 -1.37 -8.03 9.93
N LEU A 33 -0.84 -6.91 10.41
CA LEU A 33 -1.42 -6.11 11.48
C LEU A 33 -2.64 -5.30 10.97
N ARG A 34 -3.35 -4.64 11.88
CA ARG A 34 -4.50 -3.76 11.66
C ARG A 34 -4.32 -2.46 12.43
N LEU A 35 -3.51 -1.57 11.86
CA LEU A 35 -3.22 -0.26 12.43
C LEU A 35 -4.20 0.78 11.90
N SER A 36 -5.03 1.34 12.79
CA SER A 36 -5.96 2.42 12.45
C SER A 36 -5.23 3.61 11.83
N GLY A 37 -5.63 4.00 10.62
CA GLY A 37 -5.04 5.12 9.89
C GLY A 37 -3.54 5.01 9.60
N GLY A 38 -2.93 3.83 9.75
CA GLY A 38 -1.49 3.65 9.61
C GLY A 38 -0.67 4.34 10.71
N VAL A 39 -1.24 4.56 11.90
CA VAL A 39 -0.57 5.17 13.04
C VAL A 39 -0.08 4.09 14.00
N MET A 40 1.15 4.25 14.50
CA MET A 40 1.76 3.31 15.44
C MET A 40 2.56 4.10 16.48
N SER A 41 2.45 3.75 17.77
CA SER A 41 3.27 4.40 18.81
C SER A 41 4.73 3.92 18.74
N ALA A 42 5.65 4.70 19.30
CA ALA A 42 7.05 4.32 19.45
C ALA A 42 7.21 2.99 20.21
N THR A 43 6.47 2.80 21.30
CA THR A 43 6.47 1.56 22.09
C THR A 43 6.01 0.37 21.24
N LEU A 44 4.89 0.51 20.53
CA LEU A 44 4.35 -0.55 19.68
C LEU A 44 5.32 -0.94 18.56
N ALA A 45 6.12 0.01 18.04
CA ALA A 45 7.17 -0.29 17.08
C ALA A 45 8.23 -1.24 17.66
N GLY A 46 8.62 -1.01 18.92
CA GLY A 46 9.50 -1.90 19.67
C GLY A 46 8.87 -3.28 19.89
N ASP A 47 7.62 -3.32 20.37
CA ASP A 47 6.91 -4.59 20.61
C ASP A 47 6.79 -5.42 19.32
N VAL A 48 6.44 -4.80 18.19
CA VAL A 48 6.35 -5.47 16.89
C VAL A 48 7.73 -5.94 16.39
N ALA A 49 8.78 -5.16 16.62
CA ALA A 49 10.15 -5.58 16.31
C ALA A 49 10.57 -6.82 17.11
N ASP A 50 10.22 -6.86 18.39
CA ASP A 50 10.53 -7.98 19.29
C ASP A 50 9.78 -9.25 18.88
N LEU A 51 8.48 -9.12 18.58
CA LEU A 51 7.67 -10.23 18.06
C LEU A 51 8.22 -10.75 16.73
N ALA A 52 8.62 -9.85 15.82
CA ALA A 52 9.20 -10.26 14.54
C ALA A 52 10.52 -11.03 14.72
N ARG A 53 11.34 -10.72 15.75
CA ARG A 53 12.57 -11.47 16.07
C ARG A 53 12.30 -12.82 16.70
N ARG A 54 11.35 -12.88 17.62
CA ARG A 54 11.05 -14.09 18.41
C ARG A 54 10.25 -15.12 17.62
N LEU A 55 9.23 -14.66 16.91
CA LEU A 55 8.18 -15.51 16.32
C LEU A 55 8.14 -15.44 14.79
N GLY A 56 9.07 -14.70 14.17
CA GLY A 56 9.20 -14.57 12.73
C GLY A 56 10.65 -14.63 12.27
N SER A 57 10.90 -14.20 11.03
CA SER A 57 12.26 -14.16 10.46
C SER A 57 13.04 -12.88 10.77
N GLY A 58 12.51 -12.01 11.64
CA GLY A 58 13.03 -10.66 11.87
C GLY A 58 12.74 -9.68 10.72
N LEU A 59 11.93 -10.09 9.73
CA LEU A 59 11.60 -9.27 8.56
C LEU A 59 10.15 -8.77 8.61
N ILE A 60 9.97 -7.48 8.34
CA ILE A 60 8.67 -6.80 8.34
C ILE A 60 8.50 -6.07 7.00
N ASP A 61 7.44 -6.38 6.25
CA ASP A 61 7.12 -5.70 5.00
C ASP A 61 6.14 -4.54 5.24
N LEU A 62 6.46 -3.35 4.71
CA LEU A 62 5.51 -2.26 4.50
C LEU A 62 4.59 -2.63 3.34
N THR A 63 3.29 -2.46 3.54
CA THR A 63 2.28 -2.73 2.52
C THR A 63 1.91 -1.46 1.75
N GLN A 64 1.40 -1.63 0.52
CA GLN A 64 0.82 -0.53 -0.29
C GLN A 64 -0.46 0.07 0.33
N ARG A 65 -0.87 -0.40 1.51
CA ARG A 65 -2.03 0.10 2.25
C ARG A 65 -1.64 0.68 3.61
N ALA A 66 -0.42 1.22 3.71
CA ALA A 66 0.07 1.90 4.92
C ALA A 66 -0.04 1.03 6.19
N ASN A 67 0.37 -0.23 6.09
CA ASN A 67 0.27 -1.22 7.17
C ASN A 67 1.49 -2.16 7.17
N LEU A 68 1.69 -2.95 8.23
CA LEU A 68 2.82 -3.86 8.44
C LEU A 68 2.44 -5.33 8.29
N GLN A 69 3.42 -6.13 7.89
CA GLN A 69 3.30 -7.58 7.80
C GLN A 69 4.57 -8.26 8.31
N ILE A 70 4.46 -9.03 9.39
CA ILE A 70 5.51 -9.91 9.90
C ILE A 70 5.61 -11.12 8.98
N ARG A 71 6.84 -11.56 8.69
CA ARG A 71 7.11 -12.68 7.80
C ARG A 71 7.84 -13.80 8.50
N GLY A 72 7.78 -14.96 7.87
CA GLY A 72 8.56 -16.13 8.26
C GLY A 72 8.12 -16.73 9.59
N VAL A 73 6.84 -16.58 9.93
CA VAL A 73 6.26 -17.16 11.14
C VAL A 73 6.11 -18.67 10.92
N ALA A 74 6.73 -19.49 11.76
CA ALA A 74 6.59 -20.94 11.65
C ALA A 74 5.17 -21.37 12.05
N ALA A 75 4.69 -22.50 11.53
CA ALA A 75 3.32 -22.97 11.79
C ALA A 75 3.01 -23.11 13.29
N GLY A 76 3.99 -23.51 14.10
CA GLY A 76 3.85 -23.66 15.56
C GLY A 76 3.80 -22.33 16.33
N ASP A 77 4.27 -21.24 15.74
CA ASP A 77 4.39 -19.93 16.39
C ASP A 77 3.24 -18.97 16.02
N VAL A 78 2.39 -19.37 15.07
CA VAL A 78 1.29 -18.53 14.55
C VAL A 78 0.31 -18.15 15.67
N ASP A 79 -0.11 -19.11 16.48
CA ASP A 79 -1.12 -18.87 17.52
C ASP A 79 -0.55 -18.00 18.66
N GLU A 80 0.72 -18.21 19.04
CA GLU A 80 1.41 -17.35 20.00
C GLU A 80 1.50 -15.91 19.48
N LEU A 81 1.95 -15.72 18.23
CA LEU A 81 2.04 -14.39 17.64
C LEU A 81 0.67 -13.70 17.56
N ILE A 82 -0.38 -14.42 17.19
CA ILE A 82 -1.74 -13.86 17.17
C ILE A 82 -2.17 -13.43 18.57
N GLY A 83 -1.90 -14.23 19.61
CA GLY A 83 -2.22 -13.88 21.00
C GLY A 83 -1.52 -12.60 21.47
N GLU A 84 -0.22 -12.46 21.17
CA GLU A 84 0.56 -11.26 21.49
C GLU A 84 0.05 -10.02 20.74
N LEU A 85 -0.25 -10.15 19.45
CA LEU A 85 -0.81 -9.04 18.65
C LEU A 85 -2.22 -8.63 19.11
N ASP A 86 -3.01 -9.57 19.63
CA ASP A 86 -4.32 -9.29 20.22
C ASP A 86 -4.17 -8.49 21.52
N ALA A 87 -3.23 -8.89 22.38
CA ALA A 87 -2.93 -8.18 23.63
C ALA A 87 -2.45 -6.74 23.38
N LEU A 88 -1.75 -6.51 22.28
CA LEU A 88 -1.34 -5.17 21.81
C LEU A 88 -2.47 -4.37 21.13
N GLY A 89 -3.62 -5.00 20.86
CA GLY A 89 -4.76 -4.35 20.21
C GLY A 89 -4.53 -3.96 18.75
N VAL A 90 -3.66 -4.69 18.04
CA VAL A 90 -3.29 -4.39 16.64
C VAL A 90 -3.87 -5.36 15.62
N ILE A 91 -4.90 -6.11 16.01
CA ILE A 91 -5.66 -7.02 15.14
C ILE A 91 -7.16 -6.90 15.46
N ASP A 92 -8.02 -7.28 14.52
CA ASP A 92 -9.46 -7.31 14.75
C ASP A 92 -9.88 -8.65 15.40
N PRO A 93 -11.10 -8.74 15.99
CA PRO A 93 -11.56 -9.95 16.67
C PRO A 93 -11.64 -11.20 15.77
N ASP A 94 -11.92 -11.00 14.48
CA ASP A 94 -12.10 -12.09 13.51
C ASP A 94 -11.66 -11.68 12.09
N ALA A 95 -11.47 -12.69 11.23
CA ALA A 95 -10.97 -12.51 9.87
C ALA A 95 -11.92 -11.74 8.94
N ALA A 96 -13.23 -11.74 9.22
CA ALA A 96 -14.21 -11.02 8.40
C ALA A 96 -14.16 -9.52 8.73
N SER A 97 -14.06 -9.17 10.01
CA SER A 97 -13.81 -7.82 10.50
C SER A 97 -12.49 -7.24 9.93
N GLU A 98 -11.42 -8.02 9.94
CA GLU A 98 -10.14 -7.65 9.33
C GLU A 98 -10.28 -7.38 7.81
N ALA A 99 -11.06 -8.19 7.11
CA ALA A 99 -11.19 -8.09 5.66
C ALA A 99 -11.91 -6.81 5.22
N VAL A 100 -12.86 -6.30 6.00
CA VAL A 100 -13.65 -5.10 5.66
C VAL A 100 -12.96 -3.79 6.00
N ARG A 101 -12.06 -3.75 7.01
CA ARG A 101 -11.29 -2.55 7.42
C ARG A 101 -10.12 -2.21 6.49
N ASN A 102 -10.34 -2.28 5.20
CA ASN A 102 -9.31 -2.15 4.19
C ASN A 102 -9.14 -0.69 3.73
N ILE A 103 -8.78 0.19 4.68
CA ILE A 103 -8.72 1.65 4.53
C ILE A 103 -7.27 2.13 4.46
N VAL A 104 -6.99 3.07 3.55
CA VAL A 104 -5.74 3.86 3.55
C VAL A 104 -6.10 5.31 3.89
N ALA A 105 -5.49 5.87 4.93
CA ALA A 105 -5.73 7.25 5.36
C ALA A 105 -4.55 8.17 5.00
N SER A 106 -4.79 9.48 4.96
CA SER A 106 -3.74 10.48 4.84
C SER A 106 -2.67 10.27 5.91
N PRO A 107 -1.37 10.15 5.56
CA PRO A 107 -0.33 9.82 6.53
C PRO A 107 -0.08 10.94 7.55
N LEU A 108 -0.48 12.18 7.22
CA LEU A 108 -0.38 13.35 8.11
C LEU A 108 -1.71 13.70 8.78
N ALA A 109 -2.71 12.81 8.75
CA ALA A 109 -4.01 13.08 9.34
C ALA A 109 -3.87 13.49 10.81
N GLY A 110 -4.39 14.68 11.12
CA GLY A 110 -4.33 15.30 12.45
C GLY A 110 -3.05 16.08 12.76
N LEU A 111 -2.08 16.12 11.84
CA LEU A 111 -0.82 16.88 11.96
C LEU A 111 -0.71 17.99 10.91
N ASP A 112 -1.44 17.86 9.81
CA ASP A 112 -1.42 18.82 8.72
C ASP A 112 -2.49 19.92 8.90
N ALA A 113 -2.04 21.11 9.29
CA ALA A 113 -2.91 22.28 9.46
C ALA A 113 -3.56 22.78 8.15
N SER A 114 -3.08 22.34 6.98
CA SER A 114 -3.68 22.69 5.69
C SER A 114 -4.81 21.75 5.27
N ALA A 115 -5.01 20.61 5.96
CA ALA A 115 -6.07 19.67 5.65
C ALA A 115 -7.45 20.29 5.93
N PRO A 116 -8.38 20.33 4.95
CA PRO A 116 -9.72 20.88 5.16
C PRO A 116 -10.59 20.07 6.13
N ILE A 117 -10.30 18.78 6.33
CA ILE A 117 -11.07 17.92 7.24
C ILE A 117 -10.17 17.21 8.25
N ASP A 118 -10.74 16.77 9.38
CA ASP A 118 -10.06 15.84 10.27
C ASP A 118 -10.11 14.41 9.69
N GLY A 119 -9.05 14.04 8.98
CA GLY A 119 -8.90 12.70 8.40
C GLY A 119 -8.91 11.56 9.42
N ARG A 120 -8.47 11.80 10.67
CA ARG A 120 -8.48 10.75 11.71
C ARG A 120 -9.91 10.47 12.15
N ALA A 121 -10.67 11.53 12.43
CA ALA A 121 -12.07 11.40 12.82
C ALA A 121 -12.89 10.68 11.75
N LEU A 122 -12.71 11.03 10.47
CA LEU A 122 -13.41 10.36 9.37
C LEU A 122 -12.96 8.90 9.19
N THR A 123 -11.66 8.62 9.35
CA THR A 123 -11.15 7.24 9.29
C THR A 123 -11.78 6.38 10.39
N HIS A 124 -11.76 6.83 11.64
CA HIS A 124 -12.38 6.08 12.75
C HIS A 124 -13.90 5.90 12.56
N ALA A 125 -14.60 6.93 12.10
CA ALA A 125 -16.03 6.83 11.81
C ALA A 125 -16.33 5.77 10.74
N LEU A 126 -15.50 5.72 9.68
CA LEU A 126 -15.63 4.69 8.64
C LEU A 126 -15.28 3.29 9.17
N GLU A 127 -14.18 3.13 9.92
CA GLU A 127 -13.81 1.85 10.53
C GLU A 127 -14.94 1.28 11.41
N ALA A 128 -15.48 2.10 12.31
CA ALA A 128 -16.58 1.72 13.18
C ALA A 128 -17.83 1.32 12.38
N ALA A 129 -18.18 2.08 11.34
CA ALA A 129 -19.34 1.79 10.51
C ALA A 129 -19.18 0.51 9.67
N LEU A 130 -17.96 0.19 9.23
CA LEU A 130 -17.68 -1.04 8.49
C LEU A 130 -17.75 -2.28 9.38
N VAL A 131 -17.18 -2.22 10.59
CA VAL A 131 -17.22 -3.34 11.55
C VAL A 131 -18.63 -3.59 12.08
N ALA A 132 -19.42 -2.53 12.28
CA ALA A 132 -20.78 -2.64 12.79
C ALA A 132 -21.78 -3.27 11.81
N ASP A 133 -21.39 -3.50 10.55
CA ASP A 133 -22.27 -4.05 9.50
C ASP A 133 -21.79 -5.41 8.97
N PRO A 134 -22.30 -6.52 9.53
CA PRO A 134 -21.93 -7.87 9.10
C PRO A 134 -22.24 -8.17 7.63
N ALA A 135 -23.16 -7.44 6.98
CA ALA A 135 -23.45 -7.66 5.57
C ALA A 135 -22.24 -7.31 4.68
N LEU A 136 -21.37 -6.41 5.16
CA LEU A 136 -20.16 -6.00 4.43
C LEU A 136 -19.08 -7.09 4.40
N HIS A 137 -19.18 -8.13 5.24
CA HIS A 137 -18.28 -9.29 5.16
C HIS A 137 -18.35 -10.01 3.80
N ALA A 138 -19.42 -9.81 3.03
CA ALA A 138 -19.58 -10.34 1.68
C ALA A 138 -18.84 -9.52 0.61
N LEU A 139 -18.19 -8.40 0.94
CA LEU A 139 -17.42 -7.60 -0.01
C LEU A 139 -16.30 -8.40 -0.70
N PRO A 140 -15.89 -8.02 -1.93
CA PRO A 140 -14.72 -8.63 -2.55
C PRO A 140 -13.48 -8.50 -1.65
N PRO A 141 -12.60 -9.51 -1.56
CA PRO A 141 -11.42 -9.48 -0.65
C PRO A 141 -10.43 -8.33 -0.88
N LYS A 142 -10.50 -7.67 -2.04
CA LYS A 142 -9.64 -6.54 -2.40
C LYS A 142 -10.37 -5.20 -2.37
N PHE A 143 -11.66 -5.19 -2.04
CA PHE A 143 -12.45 -3.97 -1.91
C PHE A 143 -11.79 -3.06 -0.88
N GLY A 144 -11.60 -1.79 -1.22
CA GLY A 144 -10.83 -0.87 -0.40
C GLY A 144 -11.34 0.56 -0.40
N PHE A 145 -10.99 1.27 0.66
CA PHE A 145 -11.33 2.67 0.85
C PHE A 145 -10.08 3.52 0.94
N VAL A 146 -10.18 4.77 0.50
CA VAL A 146 -9.19 5.82 0.81
C VAL A 146 -9.89 6.96 1.54
N VAL A 147 -9.29 7.41 2.64
CA VAL A 147 -9.62 8.65 3.32
C VAL A 147 -8.47 9.62 3.11
N ASP A 148 -8.66 10.55 2.18
CA ASP A 148 -7.72 11.61 1.89
C ASP A 148 -8.26 12.91 2.50
N ASP A 149 -7.58 13.43 3.52
CA ASP A 149 -8.01 14.64 4.24
C ASP A 149 -7.91 15.94 3.44
N GLY A 150 -7.40 15.90 2.21
CA GLY A 150 -7.20 17.08 1.36
C GLY A 150 -5.93 17.87 1.68
N GLY A 151 -5.09 17.38 2.61
CA GLY A 151 -3.84 18.01 3.02
C GLY A 151 -2.71 17.88 1.99
N ARG A 152 -1.47 18.00 2.42
CA ARG A 152 -0.27 18.18 1.59
C ARG A 152 0.13 16.92 0.80
N CYS A 153 -0.12 15.75 1.37
CA CYS A 153 0.24 14.46 0.79
C CYS A 153 -1.00 13.82 0.17
N GLY A 154 -1.19 14.01 -1.13
CA GLY A 154 -2.32 13.44 -1.86
C GLY A 154 -2.19 11.93 -2.06
N LEU A 155 -3.31 11.22 -1.92
CA LEU A 155 -3.40 9.77 -2.11
C LEU A 155 -3.94 9.39 -3.49
N GLY A 156 -3.84 10.28 -4.49
CA GLY A 156 -4.46 10.10 -5.80
C GLY A 156 -3.97 8.88 -6.59
N ASP A 157 -2.74 8.44 -6.33
CA ASP A 157 -2.10 7.26 -6.93
C ASP A 157 -2.43 5.95 -6.21
N VAL A 158 -3.09 6.02 -5.04
CA VAL A 158 -3.49 4.85 -4.26
C VAL A 158 -4.77 4.24 -4.84
N ALA A 159 -4.71 2.95 -5.19
CA ALA A 159 -5.87 2.22 -5.69
C ALA A 159 -6.89 1.95 -4.56
N ALA A 160 -8.14 2.35 -4.79
CA ALA A 160 -9.28 2.06 -3.92
C ALA A 160 -10.56 1.98 -4.75
N ASP A 161 -11.58 1.34 -4.20
CA ASP A 161 -12.90 1.20 -4.82
C ASP A 161 -13.77 2.41 -4.47
N VAL A 162 -13.67 2.93 -3.23
CA VAL A 162 -14.34 4.16 -2.77
C VAL A 162 -13.31 5.12 -2.18
N ARG A 163 -13.39 6.40 -2.54
CA ARG A 163 -12.51 7.46 -2.06
C ARG A 163 -13.31 8.59 -1.44
N LEU A 164 -12.87 9.02 -0.27
CA LEU A 164 -13.35 10.18 0.47
C LEU A 164 -12.24 11.23 0.46
N THR A 165 -12.41 12.32 -0.29
CA THR A 165 -11.41 13.39 -0.39
C THR A 165 -11.94 14.67 0.24
N GLY A 166 -11.26 15.19 1.26
CA GLY A 166 -11.57 16.46 1.89
C GLY A 166 -11.40 17.64 0.93
N LEU A 167 -12.35 18.56 0.97
CA LEU A 167 -12.39 19.78 0.15
C LEU A 167 -12.65 20.99 1.04
N ALA A 168 -11.91 22.07 0.78
CA ALA A 168 -12.31 23.40 1.23
C ALA A 168 -13.31 23.99 0.23
N THR A 169 -14.52 24.34 0.67
CA THR A 169 -15.52 25.03 -0.14
C THR A 169 -15.94 26.35 0.52
N PRO A 170 -16.58 27.28 -0.21
CA PRO A 170 -17.11 28.52 0.38
C PRO A 170 -18.09 28.27 1.54
N GLU A 171 -18.81 27.16 1.52
CA GLU A 171 -19.79 26.72 2.53
C GLU A 171 -19.16 25.91 3.68
N GLY A 172 -17.82 25.92 3.75
CA GLY A 172 -17.03 25.19 4.73
C GLY A 172 -16.49 23.85 4.22
N PRO A 173 -15.89 23.04 5.10
CA PRO A 173 -15.32 21.77 4.70
C PRO A 173 -16.38 20.78 4.21
N ARG A 174 -16.06 20.07 3.14
CA ARG A 174 -16.89 19.02 2.51
C ARG A 174 -16.03 17.83 2.13
N VAL A 175 -16.69 16.75 1.72
CA VAL A 175 -16.02 15.54 1.23
C VAL A 175 -16.52 15.20 -0.17
N LEU A 176 -15.59 15.05 -1.11
CA LEU A 176 -15.85 14.45 -2.41
C LEU A 176 -15.83 12.93 -2.29
N ILE A 177 -16.93 12.31 -2.70
CA ILE A 177 -17.07 10.87 -2.89
C ILE A 177 -16.70 10.53 -4.32
N SER A 178 -15.72 9.64 -4.51
CA SER A 178 -15.36 9.10 -5.82
C SER A 178 -15.29 7.58 -5.78
N ILE A 179 -15.50 6.94 -6.93
CA ILE A 179 -15.43 5.48 -7.06
C ILE A 179 -14.52 5.03 -8.20
N ALA A 180 -13.99 3.81 -8.13
CA ALA A 180 -13.26 3.20 -9.23
C ALA A 180 -14.21 2.59 -10.28
N ASP A 181 -14.47 3.34 -11.35
CA ASP A 181 -15.18 2.87 -12.54
C ASP A 181 -14.26 2.13 -13.52
N ARG A 182 -12.94 2.42 -13.48
CA ARG A 182 -11.92 1.82 -14.35
C ARG A 182 -10.59 1.65 -13.60
N PRO A 183 -9.70 0.74 -14.01
CA PRO A 183 -8.38 0.61 -13.39
C PRO A 183 -7.61 1.94 -13.38
N GLY A 184 -7.19 2.39 -12.19
CA GLY A 184 -6.42 3.63 -12.02
C GLY A 184 -7.21 4.93 -12.19
N HIS A 185 -8.53 4.86 -12.34
CA HIS A 185 -9.39 6.04 -12.45
C HIS A 185 -10.35 6.10 -11.26
N ALA A 186 -10.54 7.30 -10.72
CA ALA A 186 -11.53 7.59 -9.68
C ALA A 186 -12.51 8.62 -10.23
N ARG A 187 -13.76 8.21 -10.42
CA ARG A 187 -14.85 9.05 -10.94
C ARG A 187 -15.54 9.79 -9.78
N PRO A 188 -15.57 11.13 -9.76
CA PRO A 188 -16.37 11.92 -8.83
C PRO A 188 -17.87 11.57 -8.90
N ILE A 189 -18.50 11.36 -7.76
CA ILE A 189 -19.92 11.02 -7.64
C ILE A 189 -20.70 12.15 -6.97
N ALA A 190 -20.31 12.56 -5.76
CA ALA A 190 -21.05 13.52 -4.98
C ALA A 190 -20.13 14.33 -4.05
N VAL A 191 -20.54 15.54 -3.69
CA VAL A 191 -19.95 16.32 -2.59
C VAL A 191 -20.94 16.33 -1.44
N VAL A 192 -20.52 15.86 -0.28
CA VAL A 192 -21.38 15.67 0.90
C VAL A 192 -20.81 16.41 2.12
N ALA A 193 -21.63 16.59 3.14
CA ALA A 193 -21.14 17.09 4.43
C ALA A 193 -20.17 16.06 5.06
N VAL A 194 -19.22 16.53 5.88
CA VAL A 194 -18.22 15.65 6.50
C VAL A 194 -18.87 14.49 7.29
N GLY A 195 -19.97 14.77 8.00
CA GLY A 195 -20.72 13.74 8.74
C GLY A 195 -21.43 12.70 7.88
N GLU A 196 -21.68 13.00 6.61
CA GLU A 196 -22.37 12.11 5.65
C GLU A 196 -21.40 11.22 4.86
N ALA A 197 -20.08 11.50 4.93
CA ALA A 197 -19.07 10.83 4.13
C ALA A 197 -18.93 9.33 4.46
N ALA A 198 -18.84 8.96 5.74
CA ALA A 198 -18.77 7.55 6.15
C ALA A 198 -20.07 6.79 5.82
N PRO A 199 -21.28 7.30 6.15
CA PRO A 199 -22.55 6.71 5.69
C PRO A 199 -22.62 6.51 4.18
N SER A 200 -22.17 7.48 3.40
CA SER A 200 -22.12 7.43 1.93
C SER A 200 -21.22 6.31 1.42
N ALA A 201 -20.03 6.15 2.01
CA ALA A 201 -19.11 5.06 1.68
C ALA A 201 -19.71 3.67 1.99
N VAL A 202 -20.36 3.54 3.15
CA VAL A 202 -21.05 2.31 3.55
C VAL A 202 -22.22 2.00 2.61
N ALA A 203 -22.98 3.00 2.18
CA ALA A 203 -24.07 2.82 1.22
C ALA A 203 -23.56 2.27 -0.13
N LEU A 204 -22.44 2.79 -0.64
CA LEU A 204 -21.78 2.26 -1.83
C LEU A 204 -21.31 0.82 -1.63
N ALA A 205 -20.70 0.51 -0.49
CA ALA A 205 -20.25 -0.84 -0.17
C ALA A 205 -21.42 -1.84 -0.08
N ARG A 206 -22.55 -1.45 0.54
CA ARG A 206 -23.78 -2.25 0.57
C ARG A 206 -24.35 -2.48 -0.82
N ALA A 207 -24.36 -1.46 -1.67
CA ALA A 207 -24.82 -1.58 -3.05
C ALA A 207 -23.98 -2.60 -3.83
N VAL A 208 -22.65 -2.58 -3.64
CA VAL A 208 -21.73 -3.57 -4.22
C VAL A 208 -22.06 -4.98 -3.74
N VAL A 209 -22.32 -5.19 -2.44
CA VAL A 209 -22.72 -6.50 -1.90
C VAL A 209 -24.02 -6.99 -2.55
N ARG A 210 -25.06 -6.14 -2.58
CA ARG A 210 -26.38 -6.49 -3.15
C ARG A 210 -26.28 -6.85 -4.62
N LEU A 211 -25.71 -5.97 -5.44
CA LEU A 211 -25.62 -6.18 -6.88
C LEU A 211 -24.72 -7.37 -7.25
N ARG A 212 -23.73 -7.71 -6.43
CA ARG A 212 -22.92 -8.92 -6.64
C ARG A 212 -23.69 -10.20 -6.34
N ALA A 213 -24.63 -10.19 -5.40
CA ALA A 213 -25.42 -11.36 -5.03
C ALA A 213 -26.37 -11.79 -6.15
N ASP A 214 -26.82 -10.84 -6.98
CA ASP A 214 -27.75 -11.09 -8.08
C ASP A 214 -27.06 -11.61 -9.37
N LEU A 215 -25.72 -11.68 -9.39
CA LEU A 215 -24.95 -12.12 -10.55
C LEU A 215 -24.55 -13.59 -10.44
N ALA A 216 -24.84 -14.37 -11.49
CA ALA A 216 -24.45 -15.78 -11.58
C ALA A 216 -22.94 -16.01 -11.45
N GLU A 217 -22.14 -15.09 -12.01
CA GLU A 217 -20.71 -15.02 -11.75
C GLU A 217 -20.40 -13.79 -10.89
N THR A 218 -19.80 -13.97 -9.73
CA THR A 218 -19.50 -12.85 -8.83
C THR A 218 -18.24 -12.09 -9.27
N PRO A 219 -18.35 -10.80 -9.65
CA PRO A 219 -17.19 -9.96 -9.95
C PRO A 219 -16.25 -9.84 -8.75
N ARG A 220 -14.95 -9.75 -8.99
CA ARG A 220 -13.94 -9.64 -7.91
C ARG A 220 -13.46 -8.21 -7.70
N ARG A 221 -13.77 -7.29 -8.63
CA ARG A 221 -13.36 -5.88 -8.61
C ARG A 221 -14.54 -4.98 -8.96
N MET A 222 -14.55 -3.75 -8.44
CA MET A 222 -15.62 -2.79 -8.69
C MET A 222 -15.79 -2.39 -10.17
N PRO A 223 -14.73 -2.18 -10.97
CA PRO A 223 -14.88 -1.95 -12.41
C PRO A 223 -15.55 -3.10 -13.17
N GLU A 224 -15.29 -4.35 -12.79
CA GLU A 224 -15.94 -5.53 -13.40
C GLU A 224 -17.43 -5.58 -13.06
N LEU A 225 -17.80 -5.21 -11.83
CA LEU A 225 -19.20 -5.10 -11.44
C LEU A 225 -19.90 -4.01 -12.25
N ILE A 226 -19.32 -2.80 -12.29
CA ILE A 226 -19.88 -1.65 -13.01
C ILE A 226 -20.04 -1.96 -14.51
N ALA A 227 -19.09 -2.66 -15.12
CA ALA A 227 -19.19 -3.07 -16.52
C ALA A 227 -20.38 -4.02 -16.79
N ARG A 228 -20.86 -4.78 -15.79
CA ARG A 228 -21.96 -5.73 -15.92
C ARG A 228 -23.32 -5.12 -15.59
N VAL A 229 -23.40 -4.32 -14.53
CA VAL A 229 -24.68 -3.79 -14.01
C VAL A 229 -24.95 -2.34 -14.40
N GLY A 230 -23.93 -1.62 -14.87
CA GLY A 230 -23.98 -0.20 -15.15
C GLY A 230 -23.72 0.67 -13.91
N LEU A 231 -23.17 1.86 -14.14
CA LEU A 231 -22.89 2.84 -13.09
C LEU A 231 -24.19 3.31 -12.40
N ASP A 232 -25.23 3.61 -13.19
CA ASP A 232 -26.49 4.15 -12.66
C ASP A 232 -27.18 3.17 -11.70
N ALA A 233 -27.10 1.86 -11.98
CA ALA A 233 -27.65 0.84 -11.09
C ALA A 233 -26.92 0.81 -9.74
N LEU A 234 -25.59 0.96 -9.74
CA LEU A 234 -24.80 1.07 -8.52
C LEU A 234 -25.17 2.32 -7.72
N LEU A 235 -25.26 3.48 -8.38
CA LEU A 235 -25.59 4.75 -7.72
C LEU A 235 -26.99 4.73 -7.13
N ALA A 236 -27.99 4.25 -7.90
CA ALA A 236 -29.35 4.10 -7.43
C ALA A 236 -29.44 3.13 -6.23
N ALA A 237 -28.76 1.98 -6.28
CA ALA A 237 -28.72 1.04 -5.18
C ALA A 237 -28.02 1.59 -3.92
N ALA A 238 -27.11 2.56 -4.10
CA ALA A 238 -26.43 3.26 -3.02
C ALA A 238 -27.17 4.53 -2.55
N GLY A 239 -28.32 4.87 -3.14
CA GLY A 239 -29.10 6.05 -2.78
C GLY A 239 -28.57 7.38 -3.33
N PHE A 240 -27.69 7.35 -4.33
CA PHE A 240 -27.24 8.54 -5.05
C PHE A 240 -28.19 8.85 -6.21
N GLY A 241 -28.39 10.14 -6.48
CA GLY A 241 -29.09 10.60 -7.68
C GLY A 241 -28.29 10.40 -8.96
N ALA A 242 -28.90 10.70 -10.11
CA ALA A 242 -28.24 10.61 -11.42
C ALA A 242 -27.22 11.73 -11.68
N ALA A 243 -27.24 12.80 -10.88
CA ALA A 243 -26.33 13.93 -11.05
C ALA A 243 -24.94 13.59 -10.47
N MET A 244 -23.90 13.82 -11.27
CA MET A 244 -22.52 13.69 -10.85
C MET A 244 -21.94 15.03 -10.43
N ALA A 245 -21.06 15.02 -9.43
CA ALA A 245 -20.33 16.21 -9.04
C ALA A 245 -19.26 16.59 -10.08
N GLU A 246 -19.37 17.78 -10.65
CA GLU A 246 -18.28 18.40 -11.42
C GLU A 246 -17.37 19.17 -10.46
N VAL A 247 -16.37 18.46 -9.91
CA VAL A 247 -15.35 19.07 -9.05
C VAL A 247 -13.98 18.92 -9.66
N ALA A 248 -13.36 20.05 -9.99
CA ALA A 248 -11.94 20.10 -10.30
C ALA A 248 -11.13 20.09 -8.99
N THR A 249 -10.37 19.02 -8.75
CA THR A 249 -9.37 18.98 -7.68
C THR A 249 -8.00 19.30 -8.26
N LEU A 250 -7.24 20.16 -7.57
CA LEU A 250 -5.85 20.39 -7.94
C LEU A 250 -5.01 19.14 -7.68
N PRO A 251 -4.09 18.76 -8.58
CA PRO A 251 -3.13 17.70 -8.32
C PRO A 251 -2.31 18.05 -7.08
N ARG A 252 -2.16 17.10 -6.17
CA ARG A 252 -1.32 17.23 -4.98
C ARG A 252 -0.13 16.28 -5.06
N PRO A 253 1.03 16.64 -4.49
CA PRO A 253 2.16 15.74 -4.41
C PRO A 253 1.75 14.43 -3.72
N GLY A 254 2.07 13.31 -4.36
CA GLY A 254 1.96 11.96 -3.79
C GLY A 254 3.24 11.19 -4.02
N GLY A 255 3.29 9.94 -3.58
CA GLY A 255 4.47 9.10 -3.76
C GLY A 255 5.62 9.42 -2.81
N ALA A 256 6.75 8.76 -3.05
CA ALA A 256 7.98 8.94 -2.28
C ALA A 256 8.45 10.42 -2.24
N ASN A 257 8.29 11.16 -3.34
CA ASN A 257 8.68 12.56 -3.44
C ASN A 257 7.88 13.48 -2.51
N ALA A 258 6.67 13.07 -2.11
CA ALA A 258 5.83 13.86 -1.21
C ALA A 258 6.21 13.69 0.26
N VAL A 259 7.00 12.65 0.60
CA VAL A 259 7.18 12.25 2.00
C VAL A 259 8.61 12.00 2.43
N LEU A 260 9.57 11.75 1.53
CA LEU A 260 10.93 11.38 1.91
C LEU A 260 11.82 12.56 2.29
N GLY A 261 12.65 12.34 3.30
CA GLY A 261 13.63 13.31 3.77
C GLY A 261 13.03 14.28 4.79
N ASP A 262 13.63 15.47 4.85
CA ASP A 262 13.34 16.44 5.89
C ASP A 262 12.18 17.36 5.48
N HIS A 263 11.06 17.27 6.18
CA HIS A 263 9.90 18.14 5.98
C HIS A 263 9.74 19.07 7.18
N THR A 264 10.45 20.21 7.14
CA THR A 264 10.53 21.16 8.27
C THR A 264 9.57 22.35 8.13
N ALA A 265 9.00 22.57 6.95
CA ALA A 265 8.04 23.64 6.70
C ALA A 265 6.65 23.23 7.20
N GLY A 266 6.25 23.66 8.40
CA GLY A 266 4.91 23.44 8.95
C GLY A 266 4.88 23.46 10.48
N PRO A 267 3.69 23.58 11.10
CA PRO A 267 3.57 23.59 12.56
C PRO A 267 4.00 22.26 13.20
N VAL A 268 3.89 21.15 12.47
CA VAL A 268 4.50 19.86 12.81
C VAL A 268 5.36 19.42 11.64
N GLY A 269 6.68 19.54 11.78
CA GLY A 269 7.62 18.94 10.84
C GLY A 269 7.68 17.42 10.97
N PHE A 270 8.16 16.73 9.95
CA PHE A 270 8.39 15.29 10.00
C PHE A 270 9.65 14.89 9.21
N LEU A 271 10.18 13.72 9.54
CA LEU A 271 11.23 13.04 8.78
C LEU A 271 10.62 11.81 8.11
N GLY A 272 10.70 11.72 6.79
CA GLY A 272 10.28 10.51 6.08
C GLY A 272 11.44 9.60 5.71
N LEU A 273 11.28 8.32 6.01
CA LEU A 273 12.27 7.28 5.83
C LEU A 273 11.72 6.17 4.95
N GLY A 274 12.31 6.00 3.77
CA GLY A 274 11.97 4.91 2.87
C GLY A 274 12.64 3.61 3.30
N ALA A 275 11.88 2.53 3.29
CA ALA A 275 12.40 1.18 3.46
C ALA A 275 12.87 0.66 2.09
N PRO A 276 14.12 0.18 1.96
CA PRO A 276 14.60 -0.46 0.73
C PRO A 276 13.64 -1.58 0.30
N TYR A 277 13.08 -1.42 -0.90
CA TYR A 277 12.08 -2.34 -1.47
C TYR A 277 10.86 -2.62 -0.57
N GLY A 278 10.54 -1.71 0.36
CA GLY A 278 9.41 -1.84 1.27
C GLY A 278 9.63 -2.82 2.41
N ARG A 279 10.88 -3.18 2.73
CA ARG A 279 11.20 -4.12 3.80
C ARG A 279 12.03 -3.48 4.91
N LEU A 280 11.59 -3.68 6.14
CA LEU A 280 12.32 -3.38 7.37
C LEU A 280 12.82 -4.69 7.99
N THR A 281 13.93 -4.59 8.71
CA THR A 281 14.30 -5.58 9.72
C THR A 281 13.69 -5.16 11.06
N ALA A 282 13.62 -6.08 12.01
CA ALA A 282 13.26 -5.76 13.38
C ALA A 282 14.14 -4.64 13.96
N ASP A 283 15.46 -4.71 13.76
CA ASP A 283 16.39 -3.67 14.23
C ASP A 283 16.11 -2.30 13.62
N ARG A 284 15.73 -2.25 12.32
CA ARG A 284 15.33 -1.00 11.67
C ARG A 284 14.05 -0.44 12.26
N LEU A 285 13.06 -1.30 12.54
CA LEU A 285 11.79 -0.87 13.14
C LEU A 285 12.00 -0.37 14.58
N ALA A 286 12.78 -1.09 15.39
CA ALA A 286 13.15 -0.70 16.74
C ALA A 286 13.90 0.65 16.73
N LEU A 287 14.89 0.82 15.85
CA LEU A 287 15.64 2.08 15.72
C LEU A 287 14.72 3.29 15.45
N ILE A 288 13.77 3.17 14.52
CA ILE A 288 12.86 4.29 14.22
C ILE A 288 11.81 4.48 15.33
N GLY A 289 11.45 3.42 16.06
CA GLY A 289 10.65 3.48 17.28
C GLY A 289 11.34 4.31 18.37
N ASP A 290 12.58 3.98 18.69
CA ASP A 290 13.40 4.71 19.67
C ASP A 290 13.57 6.18 19.27
N LEU A 291 13.87 6.44 18.00
CA LEU A 291 13.97 7.80 17.47
C LEU A 291 12.65 8.58 17.58
N ALA A 292 11.51 7.93 17.31
CA ALA A 292 10.21 8.55 17.46
C ALA A 292 9.90 8.90 18.92
N GLY A 293 10.23 8.01 19.86
CA GLY A 293 10.02 8.19 21.30
C GLY A 293 10.93 9.25 21.92
N GLU A 294 12.22 9.22 21.59
CA GLU A 294 13.21 10.13 22.20
C GLU A 294 13.26 11.51 21.53
N ARG A 295 13.02 11.57 20.21
CA ARG A 295 13.32 12.76 19.39
C ARG A 295 12.13 13.30 18.62
N GLY A 296 11.08 12.51 18.43
CA GLY A 296 9.87 12.88 17.71
C GLY A 296 8.68 13.13 18.63
N SER A 297 7.48 12.89 18.10
CA SER A 297 6.21 13.01 18.81
C SER A 297 5.74 11.72 19.50
N GLY A 298 6.57 10.68 19.56
CA GLY A 298 6.21 9.37 20.13
C GLY A 298 5.37 8.47 19.22
N GLU A 299 5.22 8.83 17.94
CA GLU A 299 4.46 8.05 16.96
C GLU A 299 5.19 7.94 15.61
N LEU A 300 4.85 6.90 14.86
CA LEU A 300 5.24 6.62 13.49
C LEU A 300 4.00 6.64 12.61
N ARG A 301 4.14 7.20 11.40
CA ARG A 301 3.07 7.21 10.38
C ARG A 301 3.48 6.37 9.20
N LEU A 302 2.74 5.29 8.93
CA LEU A 302 2.96 4.43 7.80
C LEU A 302 2.40 5.08 6.53
N THR A 303 3.05 4.83 5.40
CA THR A 303 2.60 5.34 4.10
C THR A 303 2.41 4.20 3.11
N PRO A 304 1.58 4.38 2.07
CA PRO A 304 1.47 3.41 0.98
C PRO A 304 2.71 3.40 0.07
N TRP A 305 3.69 4.28 0.30
CA TRP A 305 4.82 4.55 -0.59
C TRP A 305 6.14 3.95 -0.12
N ARG A 306 6.08 2.86 0.66
CA ARG A 306 7.25 2.18 1.24
C ARG A 306 8.07 3.10 2.17
N ALA A 307 7.43 4.09 2.77
CA ALA A 307 8.06 5.00 3.72
C ALA A 307 7.32 5.01 5.06
N VAL A 308 8.05 5.36 6.11
CA VAL A 308 7.53 5.65 7.46
C VAL A 308 7.91 7.07 7.80
N LEU A 309 6.99 7.83 8.40
CA LEU A 309 7.24 9.20 8.85
C LEU A 309 7.43 9.21 10.36
N ILE A 310 8.39 10.02 10.81
CA ILE A 310 8.60 10.35 12.22
C ILE A 310 8.23 11.84 12.40
N PRO A 311 7.03 12.16 12.90
CA PRO A 311 6.65 13.53 13.16
C PRO A 311 7.38 14.10 14.38
N GLY A 312 7.43 15.43 14.46
CA GLY A 312 7.88 16.16 15.64
C GLY A 312 9.41 16.19 15.86
N ILE A 313 10.21 15.70 14.91
CA ILE A 313 11.67 15.86 15.01
C ILE A 313 12.03 17.32 14.75
N ALA A 314 12.61 17.98 15.76
CA ALA A 314 13.11 19.34 15.62
C ALA A 314 14.21 19.43 14.53
N PRO A 315 14.18 20.43 13.64
CA PRO A 315 15.14 20.56 12.53
C PRO A 315 16.60 20.45 12.97
N GLU A 316 16.96 21.01 14.12
CA GLU A 316 18.32 21.04 14.66
C GLU A 316 18.79 19.65 15.11
N LYS A 317 17.86 18.72 15.40
CA LYS A 317 18.15 17.34 15.79
C LYS A 317 18.32 16.41 14.58
N MET A 318 17.78 16.77 13.40
CA MET A 318 17.80 15.93 12.20
C MET A 318 19.23 15.62 11.73
N GLY A 319 20.13 16.60 11.79
CA GLY A 319 21.54 16.39 11.40
C GLY A 319 22.25 15.32 12.24
N ARG A 320 21.89 15.17 13.52
CA ARG A 320 22.56 14.24 14.45
C ARG A 320 22.12 12.78 14.27
N ILE A 321 20.93 12.55 13.72
CA ILE A 321 20.38 11.18 13.52
C ILE A 321 20.75 10.61 12.14
N ARG A 322 21.13 11.45 11.18
CA ARG A 322 21.51 11.04 9.81
C ARG A 322 22.54 9.90 9.77
N PRO A 323 23.64 9.91 10.56
CA PRO A 323 24.61 8.82 10.51
C PRO A 323 24.00 7.45 10.84
N TRP A 324 23.09 7.39 11.80
CA TRP A 324 22.40 6.15 12.18
C TRP A 324 21.45 5.68 11.08
N LEU A 325 20.72 6.61 10.46
CA LEU A 325 19.81 6.29 9.36
C LEU A 325 20.56 5.78 8.12
N THR A 326 21.70 6.39 7.80
CA THR A 326 22.59 5.95 6.72
C THR A 326 23.18 4.58 7.02
N ALA A 327 23.69 4.35 8.24
CA ALA A 327 24.23 3.05 8.66
C ALA A 327 23.16 1.95 8.61
N ALA A 328 21.92 2.27 9.00
CA ALA A 328 20.76 1.39 8.87
C ALA A 328 20.26 1.27 7.41
N GLN A 329 20.84 2.00 6.46
CA GLN A 329 20.51 2.04 5.03
C GLN A 329 19.07 2.47 4.70
N PHE A 330 18.45 3.30 5.53
CA PHE A 330 17.20 3.95 5.16
C PHE A 330 17.37 4.84 3.92
N ILE A 331 16.30 4.99 3.16
CA ILE A 331 16.24 5.93 2.04
C ILE A 331 15.74 7.28 2.58
N THR A 332 16.57 8.32 2.46
CA THR A 332 16.21 9.68 2.93
C THR A 332 16.10 10.70 1.80
N SER A 333 16.24 10.27 0.54
CA SER A 333 16.18 11.13 -0.64
C SER A 333 15.28 10.49 -1.70
N ALA A 334 14.48 11.32 -2.37
CA ALA A 334 13.66 10.97 -3.52
C ALA A 334 14.48 10.44 -4.73
N ASP A 335 15.76 10.80 -4.80
CA ASP A 335 16.66 10.43 -5.90
C ASP A 335 17.34 9.08 -5.69
N ASP A 336 17.13 8.43 -4.53
CA ASP A 336 17.77 7.14 -4.24
C ASP A 336 17.41 6.10 -5.32
N PRO A 337 18.41 5.42 -5.92
CA PRO A 337 18.18 4.52 -7.03
C PRO A 337 17.27 3.34 -6.67
N ARG A 338 17.22 2.93 -5.41
CA ARG A 338 16.38 1.81 -4.95
C ARG A 338 14.87 2.11 -5.09
N LEU A 339 14.48 3.38 -5.16
CA LEU A 339 13.09 3.78 -5.40
C LEU A 339 12.64 3.51 -6.85
N ALA A 340 13.57 3.44 -7.79
CA ALA A 340 13.29 3.14 -9.19
C ALA A 340 12.88 1.67 -9.40
N VAL A 341 13.17 0.81 -8.43
CA VAL A 341 12.85 -0.62 -8.49
C VAL A 341 11.68 -0.97 -7.58
N VAL A 342 10.76 -1.76 -8.10
CA VAL A 342 9.75 -2.49 -7.33
C VAL A 342 10.00 -3.98 -7.49
N THR A 343 9.94 -4.72 -6.39
CA THR A 343 10.30 -6.14 -6.39
C THR A 343 9.42 -6.92 -5.43
N CYS A 344 9.15 -8.17 -5.78
CA CYS A 344 8.41 -9.08 -4.90
C CYS A 344 9.35 -9.76 -3.90
N ALA A 345 8.83 -10.77 -3.18
CA ALA A 345 9.67 -11.53 -2.26
C ALA A 345 10.75 -12.39 -2.96
N GLY A 346 10.53 -12.80 -4.21
CA GLY A 346 11.45 -13.70 -4.91
C GLY A 346 11.58 -15.05 -4.20
N SER A 347 12.60 -15.82 -4.57
CA SER A 347 12.91 -17.13 -3.98
C SER A 347 13.28 -17.03 -2.49
N SER A 348 13.74 -15.87 -2.02
CA SER A 348 14.08 -15.63 -0.61
C SER A 348 12.86 -15.57 0.32
N GLY A 349 11.64 -15.49 -0.21
CA GLY A 349 10.44 -15.49 0.62
C GLY A 349 9.17 -16.02 -0.03
N CYS A 350 9.22 -16.55 -1.25
CA CYS A 350 8.07 -17.06 -1.97
C CYS A 350 8.41 -18.38 -2.67
N ARG A 351 7.58 -19.41 -2.43
CA ARG A 351 7.69 -20.73 -3.08
C ARG A 351 7.64 -20.69 -4.61
N ASN A 352 6.98 -19.68 -5.17
CA ASN A 352 6.87 -19.49 -6.62
C ASN A 352 8.01 -18.65 -7.21
N GLY A 353 8.89 -18.10 -6.37
CA GLY A 353 9.97 -17.22 -6.82
C GLY A 353 11.12 -18.03 -7.43
N GLY A 354 11.50 -17.74 -8.68
CA GLY A 354 12.65 -18.37 -9.32
C GLY A 354 14.00 -17.80 -8.89
N ARG A 355 14.05 -16.51 -8.52
CA ARG A 355 15.27 -15.79 -8.15
C ARG A 355 15.08 -14.90 -6.93
N ASP A 356 16.19 -14.54 -6.26
CA ASP A 356 16.17 -13.57 -5.16
C ASP A 356 16.07 -12.15 -5.73
N THR A 357 14.83 -11.74 -5.99
CA THR A 357 14.54 -10.49 -6.67
C THR A 357 14.90 -9.25 -5.85
N ARG A 358 15.19 -9.37 -4.54
CA ARG A 358 15.68 -8.23 -3.74
C ARG A 358 17.19 -8.09 -3.81
N ALA A 359 17.93 -9.20 -3.76
CA ALA A 359 19.37 -9.19 -3.99
C ALA A 359 19.69 -8.68 -5.41
N ASP A 360 18.95 -9.15 -6.40
CA ASP A 360 19.08 -8.69 -7.79
C ASP A 360 18.68 -7.20 -7.93
N ALA A 361 17.72 -6.71 -7.12
CA ALA A 361 17.31 -5.30 -7.13
C ALA A 361 18.44 -4.36 -6.69
N GLU A 362 19.24 -4.74 -5.68
CA GLU A 362 20.37 -3.91 -5.22
C GLU A 362 21.40 -3.73 -6.33
N ARG A 363 21.66 -4.79 -7.10
CA ARG A 363 22.60 -4.75 -8.24
C ARG A 363 22.09 -3.89 -9.38
N LEU A 364 20.77 -3.87 -9.62
CA LEU A 364 20.15 -3.21 -10.77
C LEU A 364 19.63 -1.79 -10.48
N ALA A 365 19.54 -1.38 -9.22
CA ALA A 365 18.94 -0.10 -8.84
C ALA A 365 19.55 1.12 -9.55
N GLY A 366 20.89 1.17 -9.65
CA GLY A 366 21.59 2.26 -10.34
C GLY A 366 21.24 2.35 -11.82
N LEU A 367 21.18 1.21 -12.52
CA LEU A 367 20.76 1.14 -13.92
C LEU A 367 19.28 1.52 -14.08
N ALA A 368 18.42 1.00 -13.21
CA ALA A 368 17.00 1.31 -13.23
C ALA A 368 16.73 2.81 -13.11
N ARG A 369 17.48 3.51 -12.23
CA ARG A 369 17.35 4.97 -12.08
C ARG A 369 17.82 5.74 -13.31
N ARG A 370 18.78 5.24 -14.07
CA ARG A 370 19.22 5.89 -15.33
C ARG A 370 18.18 5.79 -16.45
N LEU A 371 17.28 4.81 -16.42
CA LEU A 371 16.24 4.63 -17.45
C LEU A 371 15.21 5.77 -17.50
N ALA A 372 14.94 6.43 -16.37
CA ALA A 372 14.03 7.57 -16.34
C ALA A 372 14.34 8.49 -15.15
N PRO A 373 14.08 9.81 -15.26
CA PRO A 373 14.41 10.79 -14.22
C PRO A 373 13.64 10.56 -12.90
N GLY A 374 12.54 9.81 -12.90
CA GLY A 374 11.81 9.51 -11.67
C GLY A 374 10.75 8.41 -11.83
N GLY A 375 10.17 8.02 -10.70
CA GLY A 375 9.17 6.96 -10.61
C GLY A 375 9.78 5.56 -10.63
N THR A 376 8.89 4.55 -10.63
CA THR A 376 9.31 3.15 -10.76
C THR A 376 9.52 2.80 -12.23
N THR A 377 10.75 2.46 -12.58
CA THR A 377 11.18 2.13 -13.94
C THR A 377 11.38 0.62 -14.14
N LEU A 378 11.74 -0.10 -13.09
CA LEU A 378 12.04 -1.52 -13.12
C LEU A 378 11.14 -2.29 -12.16
N HIS A 379 10.43 -3.28 -12.68
CA HIS A 379 9.74 -4.30 -11.90
C HIS A 379 10.52 -5.62 -11.97
N LEU A 380 11.05 -6.07 -10.84
CA LEU A 380 11.65 -7.40 -10.69
C LEU A 380 10.62 -8.37 -10.11
N SER A 381 10.06 -9.22 -10.97
CA SER A 381 9.09 -10.22 -10.58
C SER A 381 9.72 -11.60 -10.50
N GLY A 382 9.53 -12.28 -9.37
CA GLY A 382 10.05 -13.63 -9.17
C GLY A 382 9.29 -14.73 -9.92
N CYS A 383 8.15 -14.39 -10.53
CA CYS A 383 7.34 -15.26 -11.40
C CYS A 383 6.39 -14.42 -12.24
N GLU A 384 5.61 -15.02 -13.14
CA GLU A 384 4.65 -14.28 -13.97
C GLU A 384 3.49 -13.67 -13.20
N LYS A 385 3.29 -13.96 -11.91
CA LYS A 385 2.18 -13.38 -11.14
C LYS A 385 2.24 -11.86 -11.00
N GLY A 386 3.45 -11.28 -11.01
CA GLY A 386 3.64 -9.84 -10.93
C GLY A 386 3.13 -9.19 -9.62
N CYS A 387 3.27 -9.89 -8.48
CA CYS A 387 2.68 -9.46 -7.19
C CYS A 387 3.01 -8.01 -6.79
N ALA A 388 4.25 -7.59 -7.02
CA ALA A 388 4.72 -6.30 -6.54
C ALA A 388 4.20 -5.13 -7.40
N ARG A 389 4.01 -5.38 -8.71
CA ARG A 389 3.39 -4.43 -9.64
C ARG A 389 2.57 -5.18 -10.71
N PRO A 390 1.25 -5.33 -10.49
CA PRO A 390 0.37 -6.02 -11.43
C PRO A 390 0.12 -5.26 -12.75
N GLY A 391 0.37 -3.94 -12.76
CA GLY A 391 0.27 -3.09 -13.95
C GLY A 391 1.55 -3.04 -14.78
N PRO A 392 1.50 -2.47 -15.98
CA PRO A 392 2.65 -2.34 -16.87
C PRO A 392 3.74 -1.44 -16.27
N THR A 393 5.00 -1.79 -16.50
CA THR A 393 6.20 -1.05 -16.06
C THR A 393 7.09 -0.78 -17.26
N PRO A 394 7.81 0.36 -17.33
CA PRO A 394 8.71 0.64 -18.44
C PRO A 394 9.63 -0.54 -18.76
N ILE A 395 10.22 -1.15 -17.72
CA ILE A 395 10.87 -2.45 -17.82
C ILE A 395 10.35 -3.39 -16.73
N THR A 396 10.04 -4.63 -17.13
CA THR A 396 9.77 -5.74 -16.21
C THR A 396 10.76 -6.86 -16.50
N LEU A 397 11.47 -7.35 -15.47
CA LEU A 397 12.18 -8.62 -15.53
C LEU A 397 11.38 -9.68 -14.77
N THR A 398 10.99 -10.75 -15.46
CA THR A 398 10.25 -11.87 -14.88
C THR A 398 11.16 -13.08 -14.78
N ALA A 399 11.35 -13.62 -13.57
CA ALA A 399 12.17 -14.81 -13.40
C ALA A 399 11.52 -16.04 -14.03
N ARG A 400 12.32 -16.81 -14.77
CA ARG A 400 12.03 -18.12 -15.35
C ARG A 400 13.09 -19.09 -14.86
N GLY A 401 12.83 -19.75 -13.72
CA GLY A 401 13.87 -20.49 -13.01
C GLY A 401 14.97 -19.54 -12.55
N ASP A 402 16.21 -19.84 -12.93
CA ASP A 402 17.41 -19.04 -12.62
C ASP A 402 17.70 -17.93 -13.65
N ARG A 403 16.84 -17.72 -14.65
CA ARG A 403 16.99 -16.70 -15.71
C ARG A 403 15.88 -15.64 -15.65
N TYR A 404 16.02 -14.60 -16.46
CA TYR A 404 15.04 -13.52 -16.61
C TYR A 404 14.55 -13.38 -18.05
N ASP A 405 13.24 -13.17 -18.16
CA ASP A 405 12.57 -12.61 -19.32
C ASP A 405 12.48 -11.09 -19.16
N LEU A 406 12.92 -10.31 -20.14
CA LEU A 406 12.83 -8.85 -20.18
C LEU A 406 11.66 -8.41 -21.04
N ILE A 407 10.77 -7.63 -20.45
CA ILE A 407 9.54 -7.10 -21.05
C ILE A 407 9.61 -5.57 -21.01
N ARG A 408 9.21 -4.91 -22.11
CA ARG A 408 9.14 -3.45 -22.21
C ARG A 408 7.69 -2.99 -22.13
N ASP A 409 7.45 -1.91 -21.38
CA ASP A 409 6.14 -1.25 -21.23
C ASP A 409 4.99 -2.22 -20.89
N GLY A 410 5.32 -3.26 -20.12
CA GLY A 410 4.48 -4.45 -19.96
C GLY A 410 4.48 -5.01 -18.54
N ARG A 411 3.61 -5.98 -18.32
CA ARG A 411 3.36 -6.71 -17.08
C ARG A 411 4.26 -7.94 -17.00
N ALA A 412 4.30 -8.58 -15.84
CA ALA A 412 5.17 -9.75 -15.61
C ALA A 412 4.83 -10.99 -16.47
N TRP A 413 3.62 -11.06 -17.02
CA TRP A 413 3.16 -12.19 -17.83
C TRP A 413 3.04 -11.86 -19.33
N ASP A 414 3.40 -10.64 -19.73
CA ASP A 414 3.37 -10.25 -21.14
C ASP A 414 4.53 -10.91 -21.90
N ALA A 415 4.45 -10.90 -23.23
CA ALA A 415 5.49 -11.50 -24.07
C ALA A 415 6.84 -10.80 -23.87
N PRO A 416 7.95 -11.54 -23.67
CA PRO A 416 9.26 -10.94 -23.53
C PRO A 416 9.77 -10.34 -24.84
N TRP A 417 10.50 -9.23 -24.71
CA TRP A 417 11.35 -8.71 -25.77
C TRP A 417 12.64 -9.52 -25.89
N LEU A 418 13.23 -9.91 -24.76
CA LEU A 418 14.38 -10.81 -24.66
C LEU A 418 14.08 -11.87 -23.61
N ALA A 419 14.41 -13.13 -23.88
CA ALA A 419 14.07 -14.25 -23.00
C ALA A 419 15.33 -15.01 -22.53
N GLY A 420 15.25 -15.62 -21.35
CA GLY A 420 16.29 -16.52 -20.86
C GLY A 420 17.63 -15.85 -20.51
N LEU A 421 17.61 -14.56 -20.15
CA LEU A 421 18.81 -13.81 -19.79
C LEU A 421 19.34 -14.24 -18.41
N THR A 422 20.66 -14.35 -18.29
CA THR A 422 21.32 -14.26 -16.98
C THR A 422 21.15 -12.85 -16.41
N LEU A 423 21.44 -12.67 -15.11
CA LEU A 423 21.36 -11.34 -14.50
C LEU A 423 22.34 -10.36 -15.13
N ASP A 424 23.53 -10.81 -15.53
CA ASP A 424 24.55 -9.95 -16.14
C ASP A 424 24.16 -9.54 -17.57
N GLU A 425 23.57 -10.46 -18.35
CA GLU A 425 22.99 -10.14 -19.66
C GLU A 425 21.80 -9.17 -19.53
N ALA A 426 20.93 -9.37 -18.53
CA ALA A 426 19.84 -8.44 -18.25
C ALA A 426 20.38 -7.06 -17.85
N ALA A 427 21.43 -6.99 -17.01
CA ALA A 427 22.07 -5.73 -16.66
C ALA A 427 22.68 -5.03 -17.89
N SER A 428 23.33 -5.78 -18.78
CA SER A 428 23.85 -5.23 -20.04
C SER A 428 22.73 -4.66 -20.92
N ALA A 429 21.64 -5.41 -21.10
CA ALA A 429 20.50 -4.94 -21.88
C ALA A 429 19.86 -3.68 -21.27
N LEU A 430 19.77 -3.58 -19.94
CA LEU A 430 19.30 -2.35 -19.27
C LEU A 430 20.25 -1.18 -19.47
N ALA A 431 21.56 -1.42 -19.47
CA ALA A 431 22.57 -0.38 -19.70
C ALA A 431 22.49 0.19 -21.12
N ASP A 432 22.22 -0.66 -22.12
CA ASP A 432 22.04 -0.25 -23.52
C ASP A 432 20.76 0.58 -23.73
N LEU A 433 19.75 0.38 -22.88
CA LEU A 433 18.49 1.15 -22.89
C LEU A 433 18.57 2.48 -22.12
N ALA A 434 19.54 2.63 -21.23
CA ALA A 434 19.67 3.82 -20.41
C ALA A 434 20.15 5.00 -21.27
N PRO A 435 19.42 6.14 -21.29
CA PRO A 435 19.87 7.34 -21.99
C PRO A 435 21.08 7.94 -21.25
N PHE A 436 22.27 7.43 -21.57
CA PHE A 436 23.59 7.79 -21.05
C PHE A 436 23.66 7.93 -19.52
#